data_AF-A0A2W4LR65-F1
#
_entry.id   AF-A0A2W4LR65-F1
#
_cell.length_a   1.000
_cell.length_b   1.000
_cell.length_c   1.000
_cell.angle_alpha   90.00
_cell.angle_beta   90.00
_cell.angle_gamma   90.00
#
_symmetry.space_group_name_H-M   'P 1'
#
loop_
_entity.id
_entity.type
_entity.pdbx_description
1 polymer ?
#
loop_
_entity_poly.entity_id
_entity_poly.type
_entity_poly.pdbx_seq_one_letter_code
_entity_poly.pdbx_strand_id
1 'polypeptide(L)'
;DGSVWAGLAGHLGGTPPAVDLAAEKVLAEVMVSASRDGLADAAREVSEGGLAAAVALGAFRYGLGARIVLDELCERDGLTAAQAWLSESQGRALVAVPREEEPRFTGMLAARGVPFLRIGVTQDEPVLEVQGQFTVALDELREAWDATLPARFA
;
A
#
# COMPACT_ATOMS: atom_id res chain seq x y z
N ASP A 1 -1.39 -3.57 -16.97
CA ASP A 1 -2.68 -3.45 -17.70
C ASP A 1 -3.34 -2.15 -17.25
N GLY A 2 -4.67 -1.97 -17.30
CA GLY A 2 -5.43 -0.70 -17.20
C GLY A 2 -5.30 0.11 -15.91
N SER A 3 -4.16 0.03 -15.22
CA SER A 3 -3.78 0.86 -14.09
C SER A 3 -3.67 2.34 -14.46
N VAL A 4 -3.73 3.19 -13.45
CA VAL A 4 -3.50 4.63 -13.58
C VAL A 4 -2.13 4.92 -14.18
N TRP A 5 -1.10 4.18 -13.76
CA TRP A 5 0.24 4.33 -14.34
C TRP A 5 0.26 4.09 -15.85
N ALA A 6 -0.41 3.03 -16.32
CA ALA A 6 -0.48 2.72 -17.74
C ALA A 6 -1.16 3.87 -18.51
N GLY A 7 -2.29 4.37 -17.99
CA GLY A 7 -2.98 5.53 -18.53
C GLY A 7 -2.09 6.77 -18.65
N LEU A 8 -1.31 7.08 -17.60
CA LEU A 8 -0.34 8.18 -17.60
C LEU A 8 0.82 7.96 -18.59
N ALA A 9 1.25 6.71 -18.77
CA ALA A 9 2.26 6.32 -19.75
C ALA A 9 1.71 6.24 -21.19
N GLY A 10 0.45 6.60 -21.41
CA GLY A 10 -0.18 6.65 -22.73
C GLY A 10 -0.58 5.27 -23.29
N HIS A 11 -0.69 4.24 -22.45
CA HIS A 11 -1.14 2.92 -22.88
C HIS A 11 -2.16 2.32 -21.92
N LEU A 12 -3.21 1.67 -22.45
CA LEU A 12 -4.13 0.87 -21.64
C LEU A 12 -3.72 -0.62 -21.59
N GLY A 13 -2.61 -0.98 -22.25
CA GLY A 13 -2.24 -2.34 -22.57
C GLY A 13 -1.93 -3.23 -21.35
N GLY A 14 -2.32 -4.51 -21.46
CA GLY A 14 -2.08 -5.61 -20.51
C GLY A 14 -3.38 -6.35 -20.16
N THR A 15 -3.29 -7.40 -19.35
CA THR A 15 -4.46 -8.12 -18.81
C THR A 15 -4.69 -7.74 -17.34
N PRO A 16 -5.90 -7.31 -16.96
CA PRO A 16 -6.26 -7.10 -15.55
C PRO A 16 -5.92 -8.27 -14.64
N PRO A 17 -5.43 -8.00 -13.41
CA PRO A 17 -5.21 -9.05 -12.44
C PRO A 17 -6.51 -9.82 -12.24
N ALA A 18 -6.43 -11.14 -12.31
CA ALA A 18 -7.55 -11.98 -11.96
C ALA A 18 -7.87 -11.79 -10.47
N VAL A 19 -9.15 -11.62 -10.15
CA VAL A 19 -9.61 -11.52 -8.76
C VAL A 19 -9.86 -12.90 -8.18
N ASP A 20 -9.32 -13.17 -6.99
CA ASP A 20 -9.69 -14.31 -6.17
C ASP A 20 -10.63 -13.85 -5.06
N LEU A 21 -11.94 -14.04 -5.28
CA LEU A 21 -12.97 -13.61 -4.34
C LEU A 21 -12.96 -14.40 -3.03
N ALA A 22 -12.44 -15.64 -3.04
CA ALA A 22 -12.32 -16.44 -1.83
C ALA A 22 -11.19 -15.88 -0.95
N ALA A 23 -10.05 -15.57 -1.57
CA ALA A 23 -8.94 -14.91 -0.88
C ALA A 23 -9.34 -13.53 -0.35
N GLU A 24 -10.06 -12.72 -1.14
CA GLU A 24 -10.58 -11.41 -0.73
C GLU A 24 -11.47 -11.52 0.50
N LYS A 25 -12.39 -12.50 0.52
CA LYS A 25 -13.26 -12.74 1.67
C LYS A 25 -12.46 -13.08 2.93
N VAL A 26 -11.46 -13.96 2.81
CA VAL A 26 -10.60 -14.33 3.95
C VAL A 26 -9.82 -13.12 4.46
N LEU A 27 -9.28 -12.29 3.56
CA LEU A 27 -8.61 -11.04 3.92
C LEU A 27 -9.57 -10.11 4.68
N ALA A 28 -10.79 -9.90 4.19
CA ALA A 28 -11.79 -9.08 4.88
C ALA A 28 -12.13 -9.61 6.28
N GLU A 29 -12.28 -10.93 6.44
CA GLU A 29 -12.52 -11.56 7.75
C GLU A 29 -11.33 -11.38 8.72
N VAL A 30 -10.10 -11.45 8.22
CA VAL A 30 -8.89 -11.10 9.01
C VAL A 30 -8.94 -9.64 9.44
N MET A 31 -9.21 -8.72 8.52
CA MET A 31 -9.20 -7.28 8.82
C MET A 31 -10.28 -6.90 9.84
N VAL A 32 -11.46 -7.51 9.76
CA VAL A 32 -12.52 -7.36 10.77
C VAL A 32 -12.07 -7.89 12.14
N SER A 33 -11.38 -9.03 12.16
CA SER A 33 -10.85 -9.61 13.40
C SER A 33 -9.76 -8.71 14.01
N ALA A 34 -8.81 -8.26 13.18
CA ALA A 34 -7.72 -7.38 13.60
C ALA A 34 -8.23 -6.04 14.15
N SER A 35 -9.24 -5.46 13.51
CA SER A 35 -9.89 -4.23 14.00
C SER A 35 -10.60 -4.45 15.34
N ARG A 36 -11.34 -5.55 15.50
CA ARG A 36 -12.02 -5.89 16.76
C ARG A 36 -11.05 -6.11 17.90
N ASP A 37 -9.92 -6.75 17.61
CA ASP A 37 -8.93 -7.17 18.60
C ASP A 37 -7.88 -6.10 18.90
N GLY A 38 -7.92 -4.95 18.22
CA GLY A 38 -6.97 -3.84 18.40
C GLY A 38 -5.56 -4.14 17.90
N LEU A 39 -5.42 -4.94 16.84
CA LEU A 39 -4.12 -5.41 16.35
C LEU A 39 -3.43 -4.48 15.36
N ALA A 40 -4.16 -3.51 14.79
CA ALA A 40 -3.64 -2.64 13.75
C ALA A 40 -4.03 -1.19 14.04
N ASP A 41 -3.07 -0.28 13.86
CA ASP A 41 -3.27 1.17 14.03
C ASP A 41 -3.95 1.79 12.81
N ALA A 42 -3.64 1.26 11.63
CA ALA A 42 -4.21 1.70 10.38
C ALA A 42 -4.23 0.57 9.35
N ALA A 43 -5.21 0.62 8.46
CA ALA A 43 -5.26 -0.24 7.29
C ALA A 43 -5.84 0.52 6.10
N ARG A 44 -5.38 0.17 4.90
CA ARG A 44 -5.91 0.65 3.63
C ARG A 44 -5.76 -0.45 2.57
N GLU A 45 -6.72 -0.53 1.66
CA GLU A 45 -6.67 -1.29 0.42
C GLU A 45 -5.56 -0.83 -0.54
N VAL A 46 -4.95 -1.76 -1.28
CA VAL A 46 -4.05 -1.40 -2.38
C VAL A 46 -4.81 -1.47 -3.70
N SER A 47 -5.34 -0.33 -4.12
CA SER A 47 -6.24 -0.21 -5.29
C SER A 47 -5.62 0.69 -6.37
N GLU A 48 -6.40 1.66 -6.89
CA GLU A 48 -5.98 2.69 -7.82
C GLU A 48 -4.70 3.40 -7.35
N GLY A 49 -3.72 3.56 -8.26
CA GLY A 49 -2.41 4.13 -7.95
C GLY A 49 -1.46 3.19 -7.18
N GLY A 50 -1.89 1.96 -6.89
CA GLY A 50 -1.07 0.89 -6.34
C GLY A 50 -0.59 1.16 -4.92
N LEU A 51 0.55 0.55 -4.57
CA LEU A 51 1.15 0.69 -3.24
C LEU A 51 1.56 2.15 -2.97
N ALA A 52 1.98 2.86 -4.02
CA ALA A 52 2.34 4.28 -3.95
C ALA A 52 1.23 5.14 -3.36
N ALA A 53 0.03 5.07 -3.93
CA ALA A 53 -1.13 5.82 -3.45
C ALA A 53 -1.54 5.34 -2.05
N ALA A 54 -1.51 4.02 -1.80
CA ALA A 54 -1.91 3.48 -0.50
C ALA A 54 -1.04 4.00 0.65
N VAL A 55 0.28 4.05 0.44
CA VAL A 55 1.26 4.59 1.41
C VAL A 55 1.10 6.11 1.56
N ALA A 56 1.06 6.86 0.45
CA ALA A 56 0.96 8.33 0.49
C ALA A 56 -0.31 8.80 1.20
N LEU A 57 -1.47 8.25 0.83
CA LEU A 57 -2.74 8.57 1.48
C LEU A 57 -2.78 8.11 2.96
N GLY A 58 -1.91 7.17 3.36
CA GLY A 58 -1.81 6.66 4.73
C GLY A 58 -1.06 7.65 5.60
N ALA A 59 0.08 8.08 5.08
CA ALA A 59 0.90 9.14 5.63
C ALA A 59 0.11 10.45 5.79
N PHE A 60 -0.71 10.82 4.80
CA PHE A 60 -1.48 12.07 4.84
C PHE A 60 -2.40 12.23 6.05
N ARG A 61 -2.94 11.12 6.60
CA ARG A 61 -3.95 11.22 7.67
C ARG A 61 -3.39 11.83 8.95
N TYR A 62 -2.14 11.52 9.28
CA TYR A 62 -1.50 11.93 10.53
C TYR A 62 -0.20 12.71 10.34
N GLY A 63 0.22 12.94 9.08
CA GLY A 63 1.47 13.64 8.80
C GLY A 63 2.71 12.82 9.12
N LEU A 64 2.58 11.50 9.27
CA LEU A 64 3.69 10.58 9.55
C LEU A 64 4.32 10.16 8.23
N GLY A 65 5.64 10.22 8.15
CA GLY A 65 6.38 9.64 7.04
C GLY A 65 6.44 8.12 7.10
N ALA A 66 7.11 7.54 6.11
CA ALA A 66 7.36 6.12 6.06
C ALA A 66 8.66 5.82 5.31
N ARG A 67 9.35 4.76 5.72
CA ARG A 67 10.44 4.16 4.98
C ARG A 67 10.00 2.80 4.46
N ILE A 68 9.93 2.68 3.14
CA ILE A 68 9.47 1.50 2.42
C ILE A 68 10.66 0.77 1.80
N VAL A 69 10.68 -0.55 1.90
CA VAL A 69 11.68 -1.46 1.35
C VAL A 69 10.97 -2.44 0.42
N LEU A 70 11.37 -2.48 -0.84
CA LEU A 70 10.72 -3.28 -1.88
C LEU A 70 11.52 -4.52 -2.30
N ASP A 71 12.76 -4.66 -1.85
CA ASP A 71 13.71 -5.69 -2.33
C ASP A 71 13.13 -7.11 -2.21
N GLU A 72 12.61 -7.47 -1.04
CA GLU A 72 12.03 -8.80 -0.80
C GLU A 72 10.79 -9.06 -1.68
N LEU A 73 9.97 -8.03 -1.92
CA LEU A 73 8.81 -8.14 -2.81
C LEU A 73 9.25 -8.34 -4.26
N CYS A 74 10.25 -7.57 -4.69
CA CYS A 74 10.80 -7.61 -6.04
C CYS A 74 11.45 -8.98 -6.32
N GLU A 75 12.23 -9.50 -5.37
CA GLU A 75 12.88 -10.81 -5.50
C GLU A 75 11.85 -11.95 -5.51
N ARG A 76 10.88 -11.94 -4.59
CA ARG A 76 9.85 -13.00 -4.49
C ARG A 76 9.03 -13.14 -5.76
N ASP A 77 8.60 -12.02 -6.32
CA ASP A 77 7.63 -11.99 -7.43
C ASP A 77 8.29 -11.74 -8.80
N GLY A 78 9.62 -11.56 -8.85
CA GLY A 78 10.33 -11.24 -10.09
C GLY A 78 9.92 -9.88 -10.68
N LEU A 79 9.65 -8.90 -9.81
CA LEU A 79 9.17 -7.57 -10.19
C LEU A 79 10.29 -6.54 -10.17
N THR A 80 10.18 -5.53 -11.02
CA THR A 80 10.94 -4.28 -10.86
C THR A 80 10.36 -3.45 -9.71
N ALA A 81 11.16 -2.55 -9.12
CA ALA A 81 10.68 -1.62 -8.09
C ALA A 81 9.47 -0.79 -8.55
N ALA A 82 9.47 -0.35 -9.82
CA ALA A 82 8.33 0.36 -10.40
C ALA A 82 7.07 -0.50 -10.46
N GLN A 83 7.19 -1.77 -10.84
CA GLN A 83 6.05 -2.70 -10.82
C GLN A 83 5.57 -2.95 -9.38
N ALA A 84 6.47 -3.21 -8.43
CA ALA A 84 6.10 -3.39 -7.03
C ALA A 84 5.36 -2.17 -6.45
N TRP A 85 5.78 -0.97 -6.86
CA TRP A 85 5.26 0.30 -6.37
C TRP A 85 3.92 0.72 -7.00
N LEU A 86 3.79 0.56 -8.32
CA LEU A 86 2.68 1.11 -9.12
C LEU A 86 1.68 0.07 -9.63
N SER A 87 1.93 -1.23 -9.41
CA SER A 87 0.96 -2.25 -9.82
C SER A 87 -0.30 -2.17 -8.98
N GLU A 88 -1.43 -2.21 -9.68
CA GLU A 88 -2.76 -2.24 -9.10
C GLU A 88 -3.27 -3.68 -9.16
N SER A 89 -3.58 -4.28 -8.01
CA SER A 89 -4.17 -5.61 -7.93
C SER A 89 -5.02 -5.74 -6.67
N GLN A 90 -6.15 -6.43 -6.82
CA GLN A 90 -7.16 -6.64 -5.78
C GLN A 90 -6.68 -7.67 -4.73
N GLY A 91 -7.37 -7.79 -3.59
CA GLY A 91 -7.01 -8.76 -2.56
C GLY A 91 -5.77 -8.38 -1.76
N ARG A 92 -5.44 -7.09 -1.68
CA ARG A 92 -4.26 -6.59 -0.96
C ARG A 92 -4.62 -5.45 -0.03
N ALA A 93 -4.05 -5.49 1.17
CA ALA A 93 -4.14 -4.43 2.17
C ALA A 93 -2.75 -4.05 2.67
N LEU A 94 -2.53 -2.74 2.80
CA LEU A 94 -1.45 -2.16 3.58
C LEU A 94 -1.93 -1.99 5.01
N VAL A 95 -1.19 -2.53 5.98
CA VAL A 95 -1.56 -2.50 7.39
C VAL A 95 -0.38 -1.99 8.22
N ALA A 96 -0.62 -0.96 9.04
CA ALA A 96 0.31 -0.49 10.06
C ALA A 96 -0.01 -1.21 11.38
N VAL A 97 0.97 -1.91 11.92
CA VAL A 97 0.82 -2.81 13.06
C VAL A 97 1.82 -2.41 14.15
N PRO A 98 1.38 -2.21 15.40
CA PRO A 98 2.29 -2.02 16.53
C PRO A 98 3.30 -3.17 16.63
N ARG A 99 4.55 -2.85 16.99
CA ARG A 99 5.63 -3.84 17.04
C ARG A 99 5.32 -5.00 18.01
N GLU A 100 4.63 -4.70 19.09
CA GLU A 100 4.18 -5.67 20.10
C GLU A 100 3.08 -6.60 19.59
N GLU A 101 2.24 -6.15 18.64
CA GLU A 101 1.15 -6.95 18.07
C GLU A 101 1.56 -7.70 16.80
N GLU A 102 2.72 -7.37 16.19
CA GLU A 102 3.23 -8.02 14.98
C GLU A 102 3.20 -9.57 15.04
N PRO A 103 3.67 -10.24 16.12
CA PRO A 103 3.61 -11.70 16.20
C PRO A 103 2.18 -12.25 16.23
N ARG A 104 1.25 -11.55 16.87
CA ARG A 104 -0.16 -11.96 16.98
C ARG A 104 -0.89 -11.76 15.65
N PHE A 105 -0.65 -10.63 14.98
CA PHE A 105 -1.22 -10.34 13.68
C PHE A 105 -0.71 -11.31 12.58
N THR A 106 0.61 -11.53 12.52
CA THR A 106 1.21 -12.46 11.56
C THR A 106 0.82 -13.92 11.83
N GLY A 107 0.70 -14.33 13.09
CA GLY A 107 0.16 -15.63 13.47
C GLY A 107 -1.28 -15.82 12.99
N MET A 108 -2.11 -14.77 13.10
CA MET A 108 -3.49 -14.78 12.59
C MET A 108 -3.56 -14.92 11.06
N LEU A 109 -2.70 -14.21 10.34
CA LEU A 109 -2.58 -14.28 8.88
C LEU A 109 -2.16 -15.70 8.46
N ALA A 110 -1.12 -16.24 9.08
CA ALA A 110 -0.63 -17.60 8.81
C ALA A 110 -1.69 -18.67 9.07
N ALA A 111 -2.42 -18.57 10.19
CA ALA A 111 -3.48 -19.52 10.54
C ALA A 111 -4.64 -19.54 9.53
N ARG A 112 -4.85 -18.45 8.78
CA ARG A 112 -5.88 -18.32 7.74
C ARG A 112 -5.30 -18.44 6.32
N GLY A 113 -4.00 -18.70 6.19
CA GLY A 113 -3.34 -18.85 4.90
C GLY A 113 -3.25 -17.55 4.09
N VAL A 114 -3.25 -16.39 4.75
CA VAL A 114 -3.11 -15.09 4.08
C VAL A 114 -1.61 -14.75 3.95
N PRO A 115 -1.06 -14.65 2.72
CA PRO A 115 0.32 -14.24 2.53
C PRO A 115 0.54 -12.80 2.98
N PHE A 116 1.69 -12.53 3.58
CA PHE A 116 2.05 -11.19 4.01
C PHE A 116 3.54 -10.93 3.81
N LEU A 117 3.90 -9.65 3.82
CA LEU A 117 5.27 -9.19 3.73
C LEU A 117 5.42 -7.89 4.52
N ARG A 118 6.47 -7.77 5.32
CA ARG A 118 6.79 -6.52 6.01
C ARG A 118 7.58 -5.63 5.07
N ILE A 119 6.94 -4.57 4.56
CA ILE A 119 7.51 -3.70 3.53
C ILE A 119 8.11 -2.40 4.06
N GLY A 120 8.15 -2.17 5.37
CA GLY A 120 8.64 -0.89 5.88
C GLY A 120 8.29 -0.59 7.32
N VAL A 121 8.46 0.68 7.68
CA VAL A 121 8.10 1.26 8.98
C VAL A 121 7.56 2.69 8.78
N THR A 122 6.64 3.12 9.63
CA THR A 122 6.27 4.53 9.76
C THR A 122 7.30 5.28 10.60
N GLN A 123 7.38 6.60 10.43
CA GLN A 123 8.31 7.46 11.16
C GLN A 123 7.71 8.85 11.37
N ASP A 124 8.19 9.57 12.39
CA ASP A 124 7.68 10.90 12.74
C ASP A 124 8.08 11.98 11.72
N GLU A 125 9.24 11.82 11.08
CA GLU A 125 9.70 12.74 10.03
C GLU A 125 8.71 12.68 8.84
N PRO A 126 8.16 13.82 8.36
CA PRO A 126 7.12 13.86 7.34
C PRO A 126 7.70 13.66 5.92
N VAL A 127 8.37 12.52 5.72
CA VAL A 127 9.07 12.15 4.50
C VAL A 127 8.70 10.73 4.12
N LEU A 128 8.38 10.53 2.83
CA LEU A 128 8.25 9.20 2.24
C LEU A 128 9.56 8.82 1.57
N GLU A 129 10.24 7.82 2.13
CA GLU A 129 11.43 7.20 1.56
C GLU A 129 11.06 5.84 0.96
N VAL A 130 11.37 5.64 -0.32
CA VAL A 130 11.39 4.31 -0.95
C VAL A 130 12.85 3.93 -1.13
N GLN A 131 13.32 2.99 -0.31
CA GLN A 131 14.74 2.69 -0.15
C GLN A 131 15.40 2.36 -1.49
N GLY A 132 16.51 3.05 -1.79
CA GLY A 132 17.27 2.88 -3.02
C GLY A 132 16.58 3.42 -4.29
N GLN A 133 15.40 4.03 -4.17
CA GLN A 133 14.66 4.61 -5.30
C GLN A 133 14.58 6.13 -5.21
N PHE A 134 13.89 6.67 -4.19
CA PHE A 134 13.69 8.11 -4.03
C PHE A 134 13.25 8.47 -2.60
N THR A 135 13.28 9.77 -2.31
CA THR A 135 12.79 10.36 -1.08
C THR A 135 12.03 11.64 -1.43
N VAL A 136 10.83 11.83 -0.86
CA VAL A 136 9.98 12.98 -1.16
C VAL A 136 9.32 13.50 0.12
N ALA A 137 9.21 14.82 0.24
CA ALA A 137 8.54 15.45 1.37
C ALA A 137 7.03 15.19 1.30
N LEU A 138 6.40 14.93 2.44
CA LEU A 138 4.97 14.63 2.47
C LEU A 138 4.11 15.84 2.06
N ASP A 139 4.57 17.06 2.33
CA ASP A 139 3.89 18.29 1.92
C ASP A 139 3.88 18.48 0.40
N GLU A 140 4.98 18.11 -0.29
CA GLU A 140 5.04 18.14 -1.75
C GLU A 140 4.02 17.16 -2.36
N LEU A 141 3.95 15.94 -1.83
CA LEU A 141 2.96 14.95 -2.25
C LEU A 141 1.53 15.43 -1.98
N ARG A 142 1.29 16.07 -0.84
CA ARG A 142 -0.02 16.57 -0.45
C ARG A 142 -0.46 17.72 -1.36
N GLU A 143 0.42 18.66 -1.64
CA GLU A 143 0.13 19.78 -2.55
C GLU A 143 -0.26 19.26 -3.94
N ALA A 144 0.52 18.30 -4.48
CA ALA A 144 0.22 17.69 -5.78
C ALA A 144 -1.14 16.97 -5.79
N TRP A 145 -1.51 16.32 -4.69
CA TRP A 145 -2.79 15.63 -4.54
C TRP A 145 -3.97 16.62 -4.42
N ASP A 146 -3.88 17.57 -3.49
CA ASP A 146 -4.96 18.49 -3.14
C ASP A 146 -5.24 19.53 -4.24
N ALA A 147 -4.25 19.89 -5.06
CA ALA A 147 -4.38 20.93 -6.08
C ALA A 147 -5.34 20.57 -7.24
N THR A 148 -5.60 19.28 -7.48
CA THR A 148 -6.32 18.83 -8.68
C THR A 148 -7.76 19.35 -8.77
N LEU A 149 -8.55 19.15 -7.71
CA LEU A 149 -9.95 19.59 -7.71
C LEU A 149 -10.09 21.12 -7.70
N PRO A 150 -9.40 21.88 -6.84
CA PRO A 150 -9.40 23.34 -6.89
C PRO A 150 -9.02 23.88 -8.27
N ALA A 151 -7.98 23.35 -8.93
CA ALA A 151 -7.57 23.83 -10.26
C ALA A 151 -8.62 23.61 -11.36
N ARG A 152 -9.58 22.68 -11.17
CA ARG A 152 -10.63 22.36 -12.16
C ARG A 152 -11.97 22.99 -11.84
N PHE A 153 -12.22 23.37 -10.59
CA PHE A 153 -13.53 23.81 -10.10
C PHE A 153 -13.51 25.16 -9.38
N ALA A 154 -12.37 25.86 -9.32
CA ALA A 154 -12.27 27.23 -8.81
C ALA A 154 -12.80 28.29 -9.80
#